data_AF-M1BMK1-F1
#
_entry.id   AF-M1BMK1-F1
#
_cell.length_a   1.000
_cell.length_b   1.000
_cell.length_c   1.000
_cell.angle_alpha   90.00
_cell.angle_beta   90.00
_cell.angle_gamma   90.00
#
_symmetry.space_group_name_H-M   'P 1'
#
loop_
_entity.id
_entity.type
_entity.pdbx_description
1 polymer ?
#
loop_
_entity_poly.entity_id
_entity_poly.type
_entity_poly.pdbx_seq_one_letter_code
_entity_poly.pdbx_strand_id
1 'polypeptide(L)'
;MEVGAVAAMRYVPEGIKAAKLVLEYTKHTMLVGDQASAFAISMGLPGPTNLSSVESIEKWTKWKDSSCQPNFRKNVIPRDSCGPFHPNGPSIRRCLMDNELRPNEFGSVNVGLHSHDTISMAVIDQIGQIAVGTSTNGATFKIPGR
;
A
#
# COMPACT_ATOMS: atom_id res chain seq x y z
N MET A 1 -4.11 -22.57 13.22
CA MET A 1 -4.49 -21.22 12.76
C MET A 1 -3.99 -21.10 11.34
N GLU A 2 -4.88 -20.92 10.38
CA GLU A 2 -4.53 -20.80 8.95
C GLU A 2 -4.64 -19.34 8.53
N VAL A 3 -3.68 -18.90 7.72
CA VAL A 3 -3.56 -17.49 7.32
C VAL A 3 -3.05 -17.42 5.89
N GLY A 4 -3.64 -16.54 5.09
CA GLY A 4 -3.18 -16.22 3.75
C GLY A 4 -3.25 -14.72 3.51
N ALA A 5 -2.27 -14.18 2.80
CA ALA A 5 -2.14 -12.76 2.55
C ALA A 5 -1.49 -12.46 1.20
N VAL A 6 -1.86 -11.32 0.62
CA VAL A 6 -1.19 -10.73 -0.53
C VAL A 6 -0.88 -9.27 -0.24
N ALA A 7 0.27 -8.77 -0.71
CA ALA A 7 0.60 -7.35 -0.61
C ALA A 7 1.26 -6.81 -1.88
N ALA A 8 1.09 -5.52 -2.13
CA ALA A 8 1.59 -4.84 -3.34
C ALA A 8 1.20 -5.54 -4.65
N MET A 9 0.12 -6.35 -4.64
CA MET A 9 -0.41 -7.07 -5.79
C MET A 9 -1.09 -6.10 -6.75
N ARG A 10 -0.87 -6.28 -8.05
CA ARG A 10 -1.40 -5.40 -9.11
C ARG A 10 -2.29 -6.18 -10.08
N TYR A 11 -3.16 -5.48 -10.79
CA TYR A 11 -3.94 -5.99 -11.92
C TYR A 11 -4.97 -7.10 -11.63
N VAL A 12 -5.13 -7.53 -10.38
CA VAL A 12 -6.11 -8.53 -9.94
C VAL A 12 -7.13 -7.84 -9.04
N PRO A 13 -8.40 -7.71 -9.44
CA PRO A 13 -9.40 -6.98 -8.66
C PRO A 13 -9.78 -7.71 -7.35
N GLU A 14 -9.69 -9.05 -7.34
CA GLU A 14 -10.20 -9.88 -6.24
C GLU A 14 -9.15 -10.17 -5.16
N GLY A 15 -8.65 -9.12 -4.51
CA GLY A 15 -7.54 -9.21 -3.53
C GLY A 15 -7.77 -10.21 -2.38
N ILE A 16 -8.95 -10.21 -1.77
CA ILE A 16 -9.26 -11.12 -0.66
C ILE A 16 -9.40 -12.59 -1.12
N LYS A 17 -9.85 -12.82 -2.36
CA LYS A 17 -9.88 -14.18 -2.93
C LYS A 17 -8.47 -14.67 -3.20
N ALA A 18 -7.56 -13.81 -3.68
CA ALA A 18 -6.16 -14.17 -3.84
C ALA A 18 -5.52 -14.56 -2.48
N ALA A 19 -5.78 -13.80 -1.42
CA ALA A 19 -5.33 -14.14 -0.07
C ALA A 19 -5.90 -15.49 0.42
N LYS A 20 -7.17 -15.78 0.12
CA LYS A 20 -7.79 -17.09 0.41
C LYS A 20 -7.11 -18.23 -0.36
N LEU A 21 -6.74 -18.02 -1.63
CA LEU A 21 -6.01 -19.02 -2.41
C LEU A 21 -4.62 -19.30 -1.83
N VAL A 22 -3.95 -18.29 -1.26
CA VAL A 22 -2.69 -18.50 -0.52
C VAL A 22 -2.90 -19.38 0.70
N LEU A 23 -3.97 -19.12 1.47
CA LEU A 23 -4.35 -19.89 2.65
C LEU A 23 -4.65 -21.37 2.30
N GLU A 24 -5.44 -21.61 1.26
CA GLU A 24 -5.96 -22.95 0.92
C GLU A 24 -4.97 -23.81 0.12
N TYR A 25 -4.15 -23.21 -0.75
CA TYR A 25 -3.39 -23.96 -1.77
C TYR A 25 -1.88 -23.76 -1.71
N THR A 26 -1.36 -23.15 -0.64
CA THR A 26 0.08 -23.01 -0.45
C THR A 26 0.49 -23.36 0.97
N LYS A 27 1.76 -23.73 1.15
CA LYS A 27 2.37 -23.84 2.49
C LYS A 27 2.90 -22.49 3.01
N HIS A 28 2.70 -21.42 2.25
CA HIS A 28 3.16 -20.07 2.58
C HIS A 28 2.01 -19.26 3.16
N THR A 29 2.34 -18.23 3.93
CA THR A 29 1.34 -17.33 4.51
C THR A 29 1.13 -16.07 3.67
N MET A 30 2.13 -15.65 2.89
CA MET A 30 2.10 -14.36 2.21
C MET A 30 2.85 -14.39 0.88
N LEU A 31 2.25 -13.82 -0.15
CA LEU A 31 2.88 -13.54 -1.45
C LEU A 31 2.83 -12.04 -1.74
N VAL A 32 3.81 -11.50 -2.47
CA VAL A 32 3.89 -10.05 -2.70
C VAL A 32 4.21 -9.68 -4.15
N GLY A 33 3.84 -8.44 -4.52
CA GLY A 33 4.21 -7.83 -5.79
C GLY A 33 3.62 -8.53 -7.02
N ASP A 34 4.34 -8.44 -8.13
CA ASP A 34 3.89 -8.99 -9.41
C ASP A 34 3.80 -10.53 -9.39
N GLN A 35 4.59 -11.20 -8.55
CA GLN A 35 4.52 -12.65 -8.38
C GLN A 35 3.26 -13.10 -7.64
N ALA A 36 2.70 -12.28 -6.75
CA ALA A 36 1.39 -12.53 -6.16
C ALA A 36 0.28 -12.46 -7.23
N SER A 37 0.39 -11.49 -8.15
CA SER A 37 -0.53 -11.36 -9.28
C SER A 37 -0.45 -12.58 -10.21
N ALA A 38 0.77 -13.01 -10.55
CA ALA A 38 0.99 -14.18 -11.39
C ALA A 38 0.41 -15.46 -10.77
N PHE A 39 0.62 -15.65 -9.46
CA PHE A 39 0.01 -16.75 -8.71
C PHE A 39 -1.52 -16.69 -8.77
N ALA A 40 -2.12 -15.55 -8.41
CA ALA A 40 -3.57 -15.37 -8.41
C ALA A 40 -4.21 -15.68 -9.78
N ILE A 41 -3.60 -15.20 -10.87
CA ILE A 41 -4.06 -15.45 -12.24
C ILE A 41 -3.88 -16.93 -12.62
N SER A 42 -2.76 -17.56 -12.25
CA SER A 42 -2.54 -18.99 -12.50
C SER A 42 -3.53 -19.90 -11.76
N MET A 43 -4.09 -19.42 -10.65
CA MET A 43 -5.15 -20.08 -9.88
C MET A 43 -6.56 -19.79 -10.41
N GLY A 44 -6.68 -19.06 -11.52
CA GLY A 44 -7.94 -18.80 -12.23
C GLY A 44 -8.64 -17.49 -11.88
N LEU A 45 -8.03 -16.58 -11.11
CA LEU A 45 -8.59 -15.26 -10.89
C LEU A 45 -8.46 -14.38 -12.15
N PRO A 46 -9.41 -13.47 -12.41
CA PRO A 46 -9.36 -12.60 -13.58
C PRO A 46 -8.16 -11.64 -13.50
N GLY A 47 -7.48 -11.46 -14.63
CA GLY A 47 -6.37 -10.52 -14.78
C GLY A 47 -5.40 -10.94 -15.90
N PRO A 48 -4.43 -10.07 -16.23
CA PRO A 48 -4.24 -8.72 -15.70
C PRO A 48 -5.30 -7.74 -16.24
N THR A 49 -5.84 -6.88 -15.36
CA THR A 49 -6.84 -5.87 -15.73
C THR A 49 -6.44 -4.49 -15.20
N ASN A 50 -6.78 -3.43 -15.94
CA ASN A 50 -6.63 -2.07 -15.44
C ASN A 50 -7.66 -1.80 -14.33
N LEU A 51 -7.20 -1.49 -13.13
CA LEU A 51 -8.05 -1.23 -11.96
C LEU A 51 -8.34 0.27 -11.75
N SER A 52 -7.77 1.14 -12.59
CA SER A 52 -7.96 2.59 -12.48
C SER A 52 -9.33 3.02 -12.98
N SER A 53 -10.11 3.65 -12.11
CA SER A 53 -11.32 4.39 -12.48
C SER A 53 -10.98 5.77 -13.06
N VAL A 54 -11.92 6.38 -13.79
CA VAL A 54 -11.81 7.76 -14.28
C VAL A 54 -11.45 8.72 -13.14
N GLU A 55 -12.15 8.60 -12.00
CA GLU A 55 -11.89 9.40 -10.80
C GLU A 55 -10.46 9.21 -10.27
N SER A 56 -9.95 7.97 -10.22
CA SER A 56 -8.60 7.69 -9.73
C SER A 56 -7.52 8.29 -10.64
N ILE A 57 -7.77 8.29 -11.95
CA ILE A 57 -6.87 8.88 -12.95
C ILE A 57 -6.85 10.40 -12.79
N GLU A 58 -8.01 11.04 -12.65
CA GLU A 58 -8.09 12.49 -12.43
C GLU A 58 -7.39 12.92 -11.14
N LYS A 59 -7.59 12.19 -10.04
CA LYS A 59 -6.88 12.43 -8.76
C LYS A 59 -5.38 12.32 -8.94
N TRP A 60 -4.91 11.28 -9.64
CA TRP A 60 -3.49 11.08 -9.90
C TRP A 60 -2.87 12.16 -10.80
N THR A 61 -3.57 12.56 -11.86
CA THR A 61 -3.11 13.62 -12.76
C THR A 61 -2.97 14.95 -12.02
N LYS A 62 -3.98 15.35 -11.24
CA LYS A 62 -3.92 16.57 -10.41
C LYS A 62 -2.75 16.55 -9.43
N TRP A 63 -2.50 15.40 -8.79
CA TRP A 63 -1.37 15.24 -7.87
C TRP A 63 -0.01 15.29 -8.57
N LYS A 64 0.08 14.74 -9.80
CA LYS A 64 1.29 14.80 -10.61
C LYS A 64 1.58 16.23 -11.07
N ASP A 65 0.55 16.96 -11.48
CA ASP A 65 0.63 18.37 -11.89
C ASP A 65 1.00 19.28 -10.70
N SER A 66 0.60 18.92 -9.48
CA SER A 66 1.04 19.57 -8.24
C SER A 66 2.43 19.12 -7.75
N SER A 67 3.30 18.71 -8.67
CA SER A 67 4.67 18.23 -8.39
C SER A 67 4.73 17.11 -7.35
N CYS A 68 3.79 16.17 -7.44
CA CYS A 68 3.70 15.03 -6.54
C CYS A 68 3.63 15.41 -5.05
N GLN A 69 2.91 16.49 -4.73
CA GLN A 69 2.66 16.92 -3.34
C GLN A 69 1.15 16.86 -3.00
N PRO A 70 0.80 16.44 -1.77
CA PRO A 70 1.69 15.95 -0.71
C PRO A 70 2.22 14.54 -1.01
N ASN A 71 3.39 14.18 -0.48
CA ASN A 71 3.91 12.81 -0.55
C ASN A 71 4.49 12.32 0.78
N PHE A 72 4.78 11.01 0.84
CA PHE A 72 5.30 10.34 2.03
C PHE A 72 6.84 10.33 2.11
N ARG A 73 7.55 11.06 1.24
CA ARG A 73 9.01 11.15 1.29
C ARG A 73 9.43 12.15 2.37
N LYS A 74 10.57 11.91 3.04
CA LYS A 74 11.13 12.79 4.07
C LYS A 74 12.62 12.99 3.82
N ASN A 75 13.12 14.21 4.08
CA ASN A 75 14.55 14.56 4.00
C ASN A 75 15.20 14.23 2.65
N VAL A 76 14.47 14.41 1.55
CA VAL A 76 14.97 14.21 0.20
C VAL A 76 14.65 15.40 -0.70
N ILE A 77 15.53 15.65 -1.65
CA ILE A 77 15.36 16.64 -2.71
C ILE A 77 15.07 15.87 -4.00
N PRO A 78 13.98 16.17 -4.70
CA PRO A 78 13.67 15.51 -5.95
C PRO A 78 14.48 16.16 -7.09
N ARG A 79 15.03 15.35 -8.02
CA ARG A 79 15.75 15.87 -9.20
C ARG A 79 14.79 16.50 -10.20
N ASP A 80 13.67 15.82 -10.47
CA ASP A 80 12.50 16.35 -11.20
C ASP A 80 11.31 16.48 -10.25
N SER A 81 10.13 16.89 -10.70
CA SER A 81 8.96 17.12 -9.84
C SER A 81 8.57 15.93 -8.95
N CYS A 82 8.82 14.68 -9.40
CA CYS A 82 8.40 13.46 -8.71
C CYS A 82 9.56 12.49 -8.43
N GLY A 83 10.79 13.00 -8.36
CA GLY A 83 12.02 12.20 -8.25
C GLY A 83 12.73 12.03 -9.61
N PRO A 84 13.85 11.30 -9.69
CA PRO A 84 14.50 10.52 -8.64
C PRO A 84 14.93 11.39 -7.44
N PHE A 85 14.73 10.87 -6.23
CA PHE A 85 14.96 11.57 -4.98
C PHE A 85 16.37 11.32 -4.44
N HIS A 86 17.04 12.36 -3.96
CA HIS A 86 18.36 12.27 -3.34
C HIS A 86 18.29 12.75 -1.89
N PRO A 87 19.05 12.16 -0.95
CA PRO A 87 19.11 12.64 0.42
C PRO A 87 19.52 14.11 0.50
N ASN A 88 18.84 14.88 1.34
CA ASN A 88 19.21 16.26 1.64
C ASN A 88 20.40 16.26 2.62
N GLY A 89 21.64 16.18 2.09
CA GLY A 89 22.89 16.28 2.87
C GLY A 89 23.47 14.95 3.37
N PRO A 90 24.72 14.96 3.89
CA PRO A 90 25.44 13.75 4.29
C PRO A 90 24.77 13.09 5.51
N SER A 91 24.54 11.79 5.40
CA SER A 91 24.01 10.89 6.43
C SER A 91 25.00 10.63 7.59
N ILE A 92 25.82 11.62 7.96
CA ILE A 92 26.85 11.49 8.99
C ILE A 92 26.48 12.41 10.16
N ARG A 93 26.16 11.79 11.31
CA ARG A 93 25.79 12.38 12.64
C ARG A 93 24.29 12.58 12.93
N ARG A 94 23.49 11.51 12.87
CA ARG A 94 22.23 11.47 13.65
C ARG A 94 22.12 10.29 14.63
N CYS A 95 23.14 9.44 14.71
CA CYS A 95 23.25 8.45 15.80
C CYS A 95 24.03 8.98 17.01
N LEU A 96 24.48 10.24 16.99
CA LEU A 96 25.17 10.88 18.11
C LEU A 96 24.57 12.28 18.29
N MET A 97 23.97 12.51 19.47
CA MET A 97 23.35 13.74 19.97
C MET A 97 21.85 13.90 19.67
N ASP A 98 21.03 13.19 20.44
CA ASP A 98 19.69 13.64 20.81
C ASP A 98 19.83 14.84 21.77
N ASN A 99 19.60 16.04 21.26
CA ASN A 99 18.95 17.13 21.97
C ASN A 99 18.83 18.31 21.00
N GLU A 100 17.70 18.38 20.30
CA GLU A 100 16.98 19.62 19.95
C GLU A 100 15.72 19.20 19.17
N LEU A 101 14.61 19.03 19.90
CA LEU A 101 13.27 18.95 19.35
C LEU A 101 12.94 20.29 18.69
N ARG A 102 13.28 20.45 17.41
CA ARG A 102 12.58 21.39 16.56
C ARG A 102 11.28 20.73 16.12
N PRO A 103 10.09 21.27 16.45
CA PRO A 103 8.85 20.84 15.84
C PRO A 103 8.88 21.34 14.40
N ASN A 104 9.58 20.59 13.54
CA ASN A 104 9.52 20.85 12.11
C ASN A 104 8.13 20.40 11.69
N GLU A 105 7.34 21.38 11.29
CA GLU A 105 6.02 21.30 10.67
C GLU A 105 5.80 19.93 10.03
N PHE A 106 5.19 19.03 10.81
CA PHE A 106 4.46 17.91 10.28
C PHE A 106 3.33 18.58 9.50
N GLY A 107 3.58 18.88 8.23
CA GLY A 107 2.51 18.97 7.25
C GLY A 107 1.81 17.63 7.37
N SER A 108 0.76 17.61 8.18
CA SER A 108 -0.01 16.42 8.45
C SER A 108 -0.42 15.93 7.09
N VAL A 109 0.17 14.83 6.63
CA VAL A 109 -0.46 14.02 5.61
C VAL A 109 -1.72 13.56 6.33
N ASN A 110 -2.78 14.34 6.19
CA ASN A 110 -4.05 14.10 6.83
C ASN A 110 -4.55 12.78 6.24
N VAL A 111 -4.17 11.67 6.87
CA VAL A 111 -4.79 10.37 6.71
C VAL A 111 -6.16 10.52 7.38
N GLY A 112 -7.03 11.27 6.70
CA GLY A 112 -8.38 11.53 7.16
C GLY A 112 -9.25 10.29 6.98
N LEU A 113 -10.46 10.36 7.53
CA LEU A 113 -11.48 9.31 7.41
C LEU A 113 -11.75 8.86 5.95
N HIS A 114 -11.52 9.74 4.98
CA HIS A 114 -11.73 9.51 3.55
C HIS A 114 -10.45 9.18 2.77
N SER A 115 -9.34 8.89 3.46
CA SER A 115 -8.04 8.77 2.79
C SER A 115 -7.76 7.36 2.26
N HIS A 116 -8.31 6.29 2.86
CA HIS A 116 -8.05 4.90 2.49
C HIS A 116 -9.33 4.07 2.49
N ASP A 117 -9.69 3.52 1.32
CA ASP A 117 -10.76 2.53 1.21
C ASP A 117 -10.25 1.19 1.75
N THR A 118 -10.45 0.99 3.05
CA THR A 118 -10.12 -0.24 3.76
C THR A 118 -11.39 -0.82 4.35
N ILE A 119 -11.67 -2.08 4.04
CA ILE A 119 -12.78 -2.83 4.60
C ILE A 119 -12.23 -4.01 5.41
N SER A 120 -12.76 -4.20 6.61
CA SER A 120 -12.48 -5.35 7.46
C SER A 120 -13.78 -5.98 7.94
N MET A 121 -13.84 -7.29 7.98
CA MET A 121 -14.99 -8.05 8.43
C MET A 121 -14.54 -9.19 9.33
N ALA A 122 -15.24 -9.37 10.45
CA ALA A 122 -15.13 -10.54 11.31
C ALA A 122 -16.48 -11.23 11.35
N VAL A 123 -16.48 -12.56 11.28
CA VAL A 123 -17.68 -13.39 11.31
C VAL A 123 -17.48 -14.48 12.35
N ILE A 124 -18.53 -14.76 13.12
CA ILE A 124 -18.61 -15.89 14.05
C ILE A 124 -19.73 -16.78 13.54
N ASP A 125 -19.45 -18.06 13.32
CA ASP A 125 -20.46 -19.01 12.87
C ASP A 125 -21.26 -19.62 14.04
N GLN A 126 -22.22 -20.50 13.72
CA GLN A 126 -23.11 -21.13 14.70
C GLN A 126 -22.39 -22.07 15.67
N ILE A 127 -21.19 -22.56 15.32
CA ILE A 127 -20.39 -23.46 16.14
C ILE A 127 -19.25 -22.72 16.88
N GLY A 128 -19.22 -21.39 16.79
CA GLY A 128 -18.26 -20.53 17.47
C GLY A 128 -16.91 -20.39 16.77
N GLN A 129 -16.78 -20.81 15.51
CA GLN A 129 -15.58 -20.55 14.72
C GLN A 129 -15.55 -19.11 14.24
N ILE A 130 -14.35 -18.53 14.22
CA ILE A 130 -14.12 -17.13 13.87
C ILE A 130 -13.31 -17.05 12.59
N ALA A 131 -13.79 -16.25 11.64
CA ALA A 131 -13.04 -15.87 10.44
C ALA A 131 -12.94 -14.35 10.34
N VAL A 132 -11.78 -13.86 9.91
CA VAL A 132 -11.51 -12.42 9.76
C VAL A 132 -10.84 -12.17 8.42
N GLY A 133 -11.22 -11.09 7.74
CA GLY A 133 -10.60 -10.66 6.50
C GLY A 133 -10.54 -9.14 6.38
N THR A 134 -9.46 -8.65 5.77
CA THR A 134 -9.24 -7.22 5.51
C THR A 134 -8.73 -7.03 4.08
N SER A 135 -9.21 -6.01 3.40
CA SER A 135 -8.75 -5.62 2.06
C SER A 135 -8.59 -4.10 1.98
N THR A 136 -7.55 -3.64 1.28
CA THR A 136 -7.24 -2.22 1.13
C THR A 136 -6.39 -1.96 -0.12
N ASN A 137 -6.61 -0.81 -0.76
CA ASN A 137 -5.67 -0.27 -1.75
C ASN A 137 -4.48 0.45 -1.07
N GLY A 138 -4.56 0.65 0.24
CA GLY A 138 -3.59 1.37 1.04
C GLY A 138 -3.65 2.87 0.79
N ALA A 139 -2.54 3.55 1.07
CA ALA A 139 -2.50 5.00 1.02
C ALA A 139 -2.52 5.63 -0.38
N THR A 140 -3.41 6.59 -0.58
CA THR A 140 -3.41 7.45 -1.78
C THR A 140 -2.04 8.12 -1.90
N PHE A 141 -1.39 7.96 -3.06
CA PHE A 141 -0.04 8.47 -3.35
C PHE A 141 1.07 7.90 -2.45
N LYS A 142 0.88 6.71 -1.89
CA LYS A 142 1.91 5.97 -1.16
C LYS A 142 3.17 5.74 -2.00
N ILE A 143 4.30 5.57 -1.32
CA ILE A 143 5.53 5.11 -1.97
C ILE A 143 5.29 3.71 -2.54
N PRO A 144 5.66 3.43 -3.81
CA PRO A 144 5.54 2.09 -4.38
C PRO A 144 6.17 1.03 -3.48
N GLY A 145 5.43 -0.04 -3.19
CA GLY A 145 5.84 -1.12 -2.28
C GLY A 145 5.35 -0.99 -0.83
N ARG A 146 4.72 0.14 -0.46
CA ARG A 146 4.07 0.31 0.86
C ARG A 146 2.69 -0.34 0.94
#